data_AF-A0A140IMV4-F1
#
_entry.id   AF-A0A140IMV4-F1
#
_cell.length_a   1.000
_cell.length_b   1.000
_cell.length_c   1.000
_cell.angle_alpha   90.00
_cell.angle_beta   90.00
_cell.angle_gamma   90.00
#
_symmetry.space_group_name_H-M   'P 1'
#
loop_
_entity.id
_entity.type
_entity.pdbx_description
1 polymer ?
#
loop_
_entity_poly.entity_id
_entity_poly.type
_entity_poly.pdbx_seq_one_letter_code
_entity_poly.pdbx_strand_id
1 'polypeptide(L)'
;MKGRKHSELTKNRMSEAKKGSNLSEGTKKRIGEAMKVVRLEVLNLESGIKTVYPSISEAQWALDIPRSSISMYILRNTDKPYKGQYKITKIVE
;
A
#
# COMPACT_ATOMS: atom_id res chain seq x y z
N MET A 1 -14.96 -2.64 -21.12
CA MET A 1 -15.41 -4.06 -21.22
C MET A 1 -15.61 -4.63 -19.82
N LYS A 2 -16.85 -4.78 -19.36
CA LYS A 2 -17.16 -5.45 -18.08
C LYS A 2 -17.32 -6.96 -18.33
N GLY A 3 -16.50 -7.78 -17.67
CA GLY A 3 -16.83 -9.17 -17.32
C GLY A 3 -16.98 -10.21 -18.44
N ARG A 4 -16.08 -10.28 -19.42
CA ARG A 4 -16.06 -11.45 -20.33
C ARG A 4 -15.78 -12.72 -19.52
N LYS A 5 -16.74 -13.64 -19.49
CA LYS A 5 -16.57 -14.97 -18.87
C LYS A 5 -15.81 -15.85 -19.87
N HIS A 6 -14.61 -16.28 -19.49
CA HIS A 6 -13.86 -17.29 -20.25
C HIS A 6 -14.48 -18.68 -20.03
N SER A 7 -14.44 -19.53 -21.06
CA SER A 7 -14.79 -20.94 -20.93
C SER A 7 -13.77 -21.67 -20.04
N GLU A 8 -14.18 -22.79 -19.44
CA GLU A 8 -13.30 -23.60 -18.57
C GLU A 8 -12.03 -24.06 -19.30
N LEU A 9 -12.15 -24.46 -20.56
CA LEU A 9 -11.00 -24.82 -21.40
C LEU A 9 -10.01 -23.66 -21.54
N THR A 10 -10.50 -22.43 -21.78
CA THR A 10 -9.64 -21.24 -21.90
C THR A 10 -8.97 -20.90 -20.57
N LYS A 11 -9.69 -21.03 -19.44
CA LYS A 11 -9.11 -20.83 -18.10
C LYS A 11 -7.98 -21.82 -17.83
N ASN A 12 -8.18 -23.11 -18.14
CA ASN A 12 -7.18 -24.15 -17.91
C ASN A 12 -5.92 -23.91 -18.75
N ARG A 13 -6.07 -23.61 -20.05
CA ARG A 13 -4.92 -23.29 -20.93
C ARG A 13 -4.10 -22.10 -20.42
N MET A 14 -4.77 -21.05 -19.94
CA MET A 14 -4.08 -19.89 -19.34
C MET A 14 -3.38 -20.23 -18.03
N SER A 15 -3.97 -21.11 -17.22
CA SER A 15 -3.39 -21.57 -15.96
C SER A 15 -2.13 -22.40 -16.21
N GLU A 16 -2.19 -23.39 -17.11
CA GLU A 16 -1.04 -24.21 -17.50
C GLU A 16 0.11 -23.37 -18.06
N ALA A 17 -0.19 -22.41 -18.93
CA ALA A 17 0.81 -21.52 -19.51
C ALA A 17 1.54 -20.64 -18.46
N LYS A 18 0.91 -20.36 -17.32
CA LYS A 18 1.50 -19.57 -16.23
C LYS A 18 2.11 -20.43 -15.12
N LYS A 19 1.87 -21.75 -15.13
CA LYS A 19 2.31 -22.64 -14.05
C LYS A 19 3.84 -22.75 -14.08
N GLY A 20 4.49 -22.45 -12.96
CA GLY A 20 5.95 -22.52 -12.84
C GLY A 20 6.73 -21.35 -13.47
N SER A 21 6.05 -20.31 -13.97
CA SER A 21 6.75 -19.13 -14.47
C SER A 21 7.37 -18.35 -13.30
N ASN A 22 8.69 -18.34 -13.20
CA ASN A 22 9.42 -17.51 -12.26
C ASN A 22 9.68 -16.13 -12.85
N LEU A 23 9.61 -15.10 -12.01
CA LEU A 23 10.05 -13.76 -12.39
C LEU A 23 11.57 -13.74 -12.58
N SER A 24 12.04 -13.01 -13.59
CA SER A 24 13.48 -12.78 -13.76
C SER A 24 14.05 -11.99 -12.58
N GLU A 25 15.34 -12.17 -12.28
CA GLU A 25 16.01 -11.45 -11.20
C GLU A 25 15.89 -9.93 -11.35
N GLY A 26 16.03 -9.42 -12.57
CA GLY A 26 15.81 -7.99 -12.86
C GLY A 26 14.37 -7.53 -12.58
N THR A 27 13.38 -8.41 -12.71
CA THR A 27 11.98 -8.09 -12.35
C THR A 27 11.76 -8.14 -10.84
N LYS A 28 12.31 -9.13 -10.15
CA LYS A 28 12.26 -9.22 -8.68
C LYS A 28 12.91 -7.99 -8.03
N LYS A 29 14.08 -7.57 -8.55
CA LYS A 29 14.79 -6.39 -8.06
C LYS A 29 13.95 -5.11 -8.18
N ARG A 30 13.37 -4.86 -9.37
CA ARG A 30 12.49 -3.70 -9.61
C ARG A 30 11.27 -3.69 -8.69
N ILE A 31 10.67 -4.86 -8.43
CA ILE A 31 9.56 -4.98 -7.47
C ILE A 31 10.04 -4.62 -6.06
N GLY A 32 11.19 -5.15 -5.63
CA GLY A 32 11.77 -4.83 -4.32
C GLY A 32 12.06 -3.33 -4.16
N GLU A 33 12.66 -2.70 -5.16
CA GLU A 33 12.92 -1.25 -5.17
C GLU A 33 11.62 -0.44 -5.10
N ALA A 34 10.58 -0.85 -5.84
CA ALA A 34 9.26 -0.22 -5.80
C ALA A 34 8.54 -0.44 -4.46
N MET A 35 8.82 -1.55 -3.77
CA MET A 35 8.22 -1.93 -2.48
C MET A 35 8.99 -1.40 -1.26
N LYS A 36 9.83 -0.36 -1.41
CA LYS A 36 10.58 0.23 -0.31
C LYS A 36 9.64 0.61 0.86
N VAL A 37 10.03 0.20 2.07
CA VAL A 37 9.27 0.50 3.29
C VAL A 37 9.21 2.00 3.50
N VAL A 38 8.01 2.53 3.66
CA VAL A 38 7.76 3.96 3.87
C VAL A 38 7.55 4.23 5.35
N ARG A 39 8.46 4.99 5.95
CA ARG A 39 8.30 5.57 7.29
C ARG A 39 7.33 6.75 7.23
N LEU A 40 6.52 6.91 8.27
CA LEU A 40 5.54 7.99 8.34
C LEU A 40 5.45 8.61 9.73
N GLU A 41 5.16 9.90 9.76
CA GLU A 41 4.78 10.65 10.96
C GLU A 41 3.27 10.81 10.96
N VAL A 42 2.63 10.54 12.10
CA VAL A 42 1.23 10.83 12.34
C VAL A 42 1.12 11.80 13.51
N LEU A 43 0.52 12.95 13.25
CA LEU A 43 0.13 13.91 14.28
C LEU A 43 -1.34 13.66 14.66
N ASN A 44 -1.57 13.34 15.93
CA ASN A 44 -2.91 13.35 16.51
C ASN A 44 -3.28 14.79 16.90
N LEU A 45 -4.36 15.31 16.31
CA LEU A 45 -4.84 16.68 16.54
C LEU A 45 -5.51 16.87 17.90
N GLU A 46 -6.06 15.81 18.50
CA GLU A 46 -6.72 15.90 19.80
C GLU A 46 -5.69 16.01 20.93
N SER A 47 -4.63 15.21 20.88
CA SER A 47 -3.57 15.21 21.91
C SER A 47 -2.38 16.08 21.57
N GLY A 48 -2.24 16.53 20.32
CA GLY A 48 -1.06 17.24 19.82
C GLY A 48 0.20 16.38 19.70
N ILE A 49 0.09 15.06 19.92
CA ILE A 49 1.24 14.15 19.94
C ILE A 49 1.59 13.73 18.52
N LYS A 50 2.89 13.81 18.20
CA LYS A 50 3.47 13.24 16.98
C LYS A 50 4.04 11.86 17.26
N THR A 51 3.64 10.89 16.47
CA THR A 51 4.15 9.51 16.55
C THR A 51 4.74 9.11 15.21
N VAL A 52 5.94 8.54 15.25
CA VAL A 52 6.63 8.04 14.06
C VAL A 52 6.45 6.53 13.98
N TYR A 53 5.96 6.06 12.84
CA TYR A 53 5.79 4.64 12.57
C TYR A 53 6.82 4.18 11.51
N PRO A 54 7.49 3.04 11.73
CA PRO A 54 8.45 2.48 10.76
C PRO A 54 7.80 2.11 9.42
N SER A 55 6.51 1.77 9.42
CA SER A 55 5.76 1.36 8.24
C SER A 55 4.28 1.74 8.30
N ILE A 56 3.63 1.75 7.12
CA ILE A 56 2.17 1.91 7.00
C ILE A 56 1.41 0.82 7.78
N SER A 57 1.96 -0.40 7.87
CA SER A 57 1.31 -1.51 8.59
C SER A 57 1.22 -1.24 10.08
N GLU A 58 2.29 -0.74 10.70
CA GLU A 58 2.28 -0.45 12.14
C GLU A 58 1.32 0.68 12.48
N ALA A 59 1.29 1.73 11.66
CA ALA A 59 0.32 2.81 11.82
C ALA A 59 -1.12 2.32 11.68
N GLN A 60 -1.38 1.42 10.72
CA GLN A 60 -2.70 0.78 10.56
C GLN A 60 -3.12 0.04 11.83
N TRP A 61 -2.24 -0.78 12.39
CA TRP A 61 -2.58 -1.56 13.60
C TRP A 61 -2.71 -0.70 14.85
N ALA A 62 -1.87 0.34 14.99
CA ALA A 62 -1.90 1.20 16.16
C ALA A 62 -3.10 2.17 16.18
N LEU A 63 -3.56 2.62 15.01
CA LEU A 63 -4.59 3.65 14.89
C LEU A 63 -5.92 3.14 14.33
N ASP A 64 -5.99 1.85 13.96
CA ASP A 64 -7.13 1.23 13.28
C ASP A 64 -7.60 2.00 12.02
N ILE A 65 -6.64 2.57 11.28
CA ILE A 65 -6.90 3.30 10.04
C ILE A 65 -6.63 2.35 8.86
N PRO A 66 -7.54 2.22 7.88
CA PRO A 66 -7.31 1.37 6.72
C PRO A 66 -6.00 1.71 5.99
N ARG A 67 -5.21 0.69 5.66
CA ARG A 67 -3.93 0.82 4.92
C ARG A 67 -4.08 1.68 3.67
N SER A 68 -5.17 1.46 2.94
CA SER A 68 -5.49 2.17 1.70
C SER A 68 -5.69 3.67 1.93
N SER A 69 -6.30 4.06 3.04
CA SER A 69 -6.46 5.46 3.43
C SER A 69 -5.11 6.10 3.75
N ILE A 70 -4.27 5.45 4.57
CA ILE A 70 -2.93 5.97 4.91
C ILE A 70 -2.09 6.15 3.64
N SER A 71 -2.06 5.12 2.79
CA SER A 71 -1.33 5.16 1.51
C SER A 71 -1.86 6.25 0.59
N MET A 72 -3.19 6.38 0.47
CA MET A 72 -3.81 7.41 -0.36
C MET A 72 -3.48 8.83 0.14
N TYR A 73 -3.43 9.03 1.45
CA TYR A 73 -3.08 10.33 2.03
C TYR A 73 -1.62 10.69 1.76
N ILE A 74 -0.71 9.73 1.92
CA ILE A 74 0.71 9.88 1.59
C ILE A 74 0.89 10.19 0.09
N LEU A 75 0.26 9.42 -0.79
CA LEU A 75 0.39 9.58 -2.24
C LEU A 75 -0.16 10.91 -2.75
N ARG A 76 -1.24 11.41 -2.13
CA ARG A 76 -1.87 12.68 -2.49
C ARG A 76 -1.24 13.89 -1.80
N ASN A 77 -0.32 13.66 -0.86
CA ASN A 77 0.29 14.71 -0.03
C ASN A 77 -0.76 15.68 0.54
N THR A 78 -1.84 15.14 1.10
CA THR A 78 -2.97 15.93 1.59
C THR A 78 -2.67 16.54 2.96
N ASP A 79 -2.87 17.85 3.09
CA ASP A 79 -2.77 18.55 4.36
C ASP A 79 -3.98 18.32 5.28
N LYS A 80 -5.11 17.88 4.69
CA LYS A 80 -6.34 17.62 5.43
C LYS A 80 -6.14 16.42 6.37
N PRO A 81 -6.60 16.49 7.62
CA PRO A 81 -6.55 15.37 8.54
C PRO A 81 -7.52 14.26 8.14
N TYR A 82 -7.11 13.01 8.36
CA TYR A 82 -7.98 11.85 8.28
C TYR A 82 -9.01 11.90 9.40
N LYS A 83 -10.30 11.85 9.03
CA LYS A 83 -11.45 11.98 9.94
C LYS A 83 -11.41 13.21 10.88
N GLY A 84 -10.63 14.24 10.54
CA GLY A 84 -10.45 15.39 11.44
C GLY A 84 -9.51 15.15 12.63
N GLN A 85 -8.91 13.97 12.76
CA GLN A 85 -8.12 13.57 13.94
C GLN A 85 -6.64 13.39 13.65
N TYR A 86 -6.28 12.74 12.53
CA TYR A 86 -4.90 12.34 12.26
C TYR A 86 -4.35 13.01 11.02
N LYS A 87 -3.25 13.76 11.17
CA LYS A 87 -2.50 14.30 10.03
C LYS A 87 -1.33 13.37 9.73
N ILE A 88 -1.34 12.80 8.52
CA ILE A 88 -0.41 11.75 8.09
C ILE A 88 0.58 12.36 7.11
N THR A 89 1.87 12.27 7.42
CA THR A 89 2.96 12.77 6.58
C THR A 89 3.98 11.67 6.34
N LYS A 90 4.44 11.51 5.10
CA LYS A 90 5.56 10.60 4.80
C LYS A 90 6.86 11.25 5.23
N ILE A 91 7.71 10.48 5.91
CA ILE A 91 9.10 10.88 6.15
C ILE A 91 9.89 10.44 4.92
N VAL A 92 10.48 11.41 4.23
CA VAL A 92 11.43 11.16 3.15
C VAL A 92 12.82 11.21 3.78
N GLU A 93 13.50 10.06 3.82
CA GLU A 93 14.94 9.98 4.05
C GLU A 93 15.70 10.33 2.77
#